data_AF-A0A2G9ZQQ3-F1
#
_entry.id   AF-A0A2G9ZQQ3-F1
#
_cell.length_a   1.000
_cell.length_b   1.000
_cell.length_c   1.000
_cell.angle_alpha   90.00
_cell.angle_beta   90.00
_cell.angle_gamma   90.00
#
_symmetry.space_group_name_H-M   'P 1'
#
loop_
_entity.id
_entity.type
_entity.pdbx_description
1 polymer ?
#
loop_
_entity_poly.entity_id
_entity_poly.type
_entity_poly.pdbx_seq_one_letter_code
_entity_poly.pdbx_strand_id
1 'polypeptide(L)'
;MDFRLVLIELAEKIGLLATAGLVTVLVGPLRGRLLGVGRPRDRVVAVIFGVALSMWGAKLGQVWLGYHVNTRAIGVLIAAILGGSRAGATAGLLAGLFYVFRVEPDAGLR
;
A
#
# COMPACT_ATOMS: atom_id res chain seq x y z
N MET A 1 7.06 24.00 1.35
CA MET A 1 8.18 23.12 0.95
C MET A 1 8.40 23.23 -0.54
N ASP A 2 9.66 23.28 -0.98
CA ASP A 2 10.00 23.18 -2.40
C ASP A 2 9.59 21.84 -2.99
N PHE A 3 9.09 21.86 -4.23
CA PHE A 3 8.65 20.67 -4.97
C PHE A 3 9.73 19.57 -5.00
N ARG A 4 11.01 19.96 -5.14
CA ARG A 4 12.14 19.03 -5.17
C ARG A 4 12.28 18.21 -3.90
N LEU A 5 12.10 18.85 -2.74
CA LEU A 5 12.17 18.18 -1.43
C LEU A 5 11.03 17.18 -1.26
N VAL A 6 9.81 17.58 -1.63
CA VAL A 6 8.64 16.70 -1.59
C VAL A 6 8.83 15.46 -2.46
N LEU A 7 9.42 15.64 -3.66
CA LEU A 7 9.67 14.55 -4.58
C LEU A 7 10.73 13.57 -4.06
N ILE A 8 11.81 14.08 -3.45
CA ILE A 8 12.83 13.24 -2.79
C ILE A 8 12.23 12.45 -1.64
N GLU A 9 11.48 13.11 -0.76
CA GLU A 9 10.89 12.45 0.41
C GLU A 9 9.81 11.42 0.02
N LEU A 10 9.03 11.69 -1.03
CA LEU A 10 8.16 10.69 -1.65
C LEU A 10 8.97 9.51 -2.17
N ALA A 11 10.03 9.75 -2.95
CA ALA A 11 10.87 8.68 -3.48
C ALA A 11 11.45 7.80 -2.37
N GLU A 12 11.90 8.38 -1.25
CA GLU A 12 12.37 7.64 -0.08
C GLU A 12 11.27 6.77 0.54
N LYS A 13 10.09 7.34 0.78
CA LYS A 13 8.94 6.60 1.35
C LYS A 13 8.47 5.48 0.43
N ILE A 14 8.47 5.71 -0.88
CA ILE A 14 8.18 4.70 -1.90
C ILE A 14 9.24 3.60 -1.85
N GLY A 15 10.52 3.96 -1.79
CA GLY A 15 11.63 3.03 -1.68
C GLY A 15 11.51 2.13 -0.46
N LEU A 16 11.20 2.70 0.71
CA LEU A 16 10.97 1.94 1.94
C LEU A 16 9.85 0.91 1.80
N LEU A 17 8.70 1.31 1.24
CA LEU A 17 7.57 0.41 1.02
C LEU A 17 7.87 -0.67 -0.03
N ALA A 18 8.61 -0.32 -1.08
CA ALA A 18 9.03 -1.25 -2.12
C ALA A 18 10.00 -2.30 -1.55
N THR A 19 10.98 -1.89 -0.76
CA THR A 19 11.91 -2.80 -0.07
C THR A 19 11.16 -3.70 0.90
N ALA A 20 10.24 -3.16 1.69
CA ALA A 20 9.39 -3.97 2.57
C ALA A 20 8.56 -4.99 1.77
N GLY A 21 8.01 -4.58 0.62
CA GLY A 21 7.34 -5.47 -0.32
C GLY A 21 8.25 -6.60 -0.84
N LEU A 22 9.47 -6.28 -1.26
CA LEU A 22 10.45 -7.25 -1.75
C LEU A 22 10.85 -8.28 -0.69
N VAL A 23 11.04 -7.85 0.57
CA VAL A 23 11.38 -8.76 1.67
C VAL A 23 10.29 -9.83 1.84
N THR A 24 9.03 -9.51 1.55
CA THR A 24 7.96 -10.50 1.69
C THR A 24 7.95 -11.61 0.65
N VAL A 25 8.74 -11.47 -0.41
CA VAL A 25 9.00 -12.57 -1.36
C VAL A 25 9.75 -13.72 -0.70
N LEU A 26 10.39 -13.50 0.44
CA LEU A 26 10.98 -14.58 1.24
C LEU A 26 9.92 -15.48 1.90
N VAL A 27 8.68 -15.01 1.99
CA VAL A 27 7.56 -15.76 2.57
C VAL A 27 6.99 -16.71 1.51
N GLY A 28 7.06 -18.02 1.77
CA GLY A 28 6.68 -19.08 0.84
C GLY A 28 5.35 -18.87 0.07
N PRO A 29 4.24 -18.52 0.74
CA PRO A 29 2.97 -18.18 0.07
C PRO A 29 3.06 -17.05 -0.96
N LEU A 30 3.79 -15.98 -0.66
CA LEU A 30 3.92 -14.81 -1.54
C LEU A 30 4.91 -15.08 -2.67
N ARG A 31 5.97 -15.86 -2.38
CA ARG A 31 6.88 -16.40 -3.40
C ARG A 31 6.15 -17.27 -4.41
N GLY A 32 5.35 -18.22 -3.93
CA GLY A 32 4.60 -19.14 -4.79
C GLY A 32 3.62 -18.41 -5.70
N ARG A 33 3.03 -17.30 -5.21
CA ARG A 33 2.19 -16.39 -5.99
C ARG A 33 2.95 -15.66 -7.10
N LEU A 34 4.14 -15.13 -6.79
CA LEU A 34 4.99 -14.49 -7.81
C LEU A 34 5.41 -15.46 -8.92
N LEU A 35 5.61 -16.73 -8.55
CA LEU A 35 5.97 -17.79 -9.49
C LEU A 35 4.76 -18.39 -10.23
N GLY A 36 3.54 -17.90 -9.97
CA GLY A 36 2.31 -18.39 -10.63
C GLY A 36 1.77 -19.72 -10.11
N VAL A 37 2.35 -20.29 -9.04
CA VAL A 37 1.95 -21.57 -8.42
C VAL A 37 1.01 -21.36 -7.21
N GLY A 38 0.49 -20.15 -7.06
CA GLY A 38 -0.22 -19.71 -5.85
C GLY A 38 -1.54 -20.45 -5.59
N ARG A 39 -1.74 -20.89 -4.35
CA ARG A 39 -3.01 -21.44 -3.85
C ARG A 39 -4.01 -20.33 -3.55
N PRO A 40 -5.32 -20.62 -3.44
CA PRO A 40 -6.33 -19.62 -3.07
C PRO A 40 -6.05 -18.98 -1.70
N ARG A 41 -5.52 -19.74 -0.73
CA ARG A 41 -5.11 -19.23 0.60
C ARG A 41 -4.06 -18.12 0.50
N ASP A 42 -3.16 -18.21 -0.48
CA ASP A 42 -2.08 -17.24 -0.66
C ASP A 42 -2.61 -15.88 -1.15
N ARG A 43 -3.84 -15.83 -1.71
CA ARG A 43 -4.53 -14.56 -2.02
C ARG A 43 -4.80 -13.77 -0.76
N VAL A 44 -5.24 -14.44 0.30
CA VAL A 44 -5.58 -13.81 1.58
C VAL A 44 -4.32 -13.19 2.19
N VAL A 45 -3.20 -13.91 2.13
CA VAL A 45 -1.90 -13.40 2.59
C VAL A 45 -1.49 -12.14 1.81
N ALA A 46 -1.64 -12.16 0.48
CA ALA A 46 -1.36 -10.99 -0.36
C ALA A 46 -2.26 -9.79 -0.03
N VAL A 47 -3.55 -10.02 0.26
CA VAL A 47 -4.48 -8.97 0.68
C VAL A 47 -4.07 -8.40 2.04
N ILE A 48 -3.88 -9.24 3.05
CA ILE A 48 -3.51 -8.80 4.41
C ILE A 48 -2.22 -7.98 4.35
N PHE A 49 -1.23 -8.48 3.62
CA PHE A 49 0.06 -7.82 3.50
C PHE A 49 -0.04 -6.48 2.75
N GLY A 50 -0.73 -6.44 1.61
CA GLY A 50 -0.91 -5.20 0.87
C GLY A 50 -1.73 -4.17 1.64
N VAL A 51 -2.74 -4.60 2.42
CA VAL A 51 -3.47 -3.71 3.35
C VAL A 51 -2.54 -3.14 4.41
N ALA A 52 -1.71 -3.96 5.05
CA ALA A 52 -0.78 -3.49 6.07
C ALA A 52 0.23 -2.46 5.51
N LEU A 53 0.82 -2.74 4.34
CA LEU A 53 1.68 -1.78 3.64
C LEU A 53 0.94 -0.50 3.26
N SER A 54 -0.31 -0.63 2.83
CA SER A 54 -1.13 0.50 2.41
C SER A 54 -1.48 1.40 3.60
N MET A 55 -1.81 0.81 4.76
CA MET A 55 -2.01 1.55 6.01
C MET A 55 -0.73 2.25 6.48
N TRP A 56 0.42 1.60 6.33
CA TRP A 56 1.70 2.21 6.65
C TRP A 56 2.02 3.38 5.70
N GLY A 57 1.88 3.18 4.39
CA GLY A 57 2.08 4.23 3.38
C GLY A 57 1.09 5.40 3.50
N ALA A 58 -0.11 5.14 4.00
CA ALA A 58 -1.06 6.19 4.36
C ALA A 58 -0.53 7.08 5.50
N LYS A 59 0.08 6.47 6.54
CA LYS A 59 0.66 7.22 7.67
C LYS A 59 1.97 7.93 7.34
N LEU A 60 2.72 7.45 6.35
CA LEU A 60 3.92 8.13 5.88
C LEU A 60 3.61 9.38 5.03
N GLY A 61 2.33 9.64 4.73
CA GLY A 61 1.91 10.80 3.95
C GLY A 61 2.24 12.14 4.61
N GLN A 62 2.31 13.18 3.79
CA GLN A 62 2.57 14.55 4.22
C GLN A 62 1.62 15.53 3.54
N VAL A 63 1.40 16.69 4.15
CA VAL A 63 0.56 17.75 3.59
C VAL A 63 1.41 18.63 2.69
N TRP A 64 1.05 18.70 1.40
CA TRP A 64 1.69 19.59 0.44
C TRP A 64 0.63 20.39 -0.32
N LEU A 65 0.77 21.72 -0.31
CA LEU A 65 -0.21 22.66 -0.90
C LEU A 65 -1.67 22.42 -0.45
N GLY A 66 -1.88 22.00 0.79
CA GLY A 66 -3.22 21.71 1.32
C GLY A 66 -3.79 20.34 0.91
N TYR A 67 -3.04 19.53 0.17
CA TYR A 67 -3.40 18.16 -0.18
C TYR A 67 -2.54 17.15 0.60
N HIS A 68 -3.16 16.12 1.15
CA HIS A 68 -2.42 15.01 1.73
C HIS A 68 -1.87 14.10 0.63
N VAL A 69 -0.55 14.17 0.42
CA VAL A 69 0.16 13.31 -0.53
C VAL A 69 0.73 12.12 0.25
N ASN A 70 0.27 10.92 -0.08
CA ASN A 70 0.65 9.70 0.62
C ASN A 70 1.06 8.59 -0.35
N THR A 71 1.66 7.53 0.18
CA THR A 71 2.19 6.39 -0.59
C THR A 71 1.32 5.14 -0.46
N ARG A 72 0.07 5.30 0.00
CA ARG A 72 -0.91 4.21 0.24
C ARG A 72 -1.09 3.30 -0.98
N ALA A 73 -1.10 3.89 -2.18
CA ALA A 73 -1.34 3.19 -3.44
C ALA A 73 -0.34 2.04 -3.68
N ILE A 74 0.88 2.13 -3.13
CA ILE A 74 1.90 1.09 -3.29
C ILE A 74 1.47 -0.22 -2.66
N GLY A 75 0.91 -0.20 -1.44
CA GLY A 75 0.40 -1.41 -0.80
C GLY A 75 -0.75 -2.05 -1.59
N VAL A 76 -1.60 -1.22 -2.22
CA VAL A 76 -2.70 -1.69 -3.08
C VAL A 76 -2.16 -2.35 -4.35
N LEU A 77 -1.16 -1.74 -4.99
CA LEU A 77 -0.50 -2.29 -6.18
C LEU A 77 0.20 -3.62 -5.86
N ILE A 78 0.89 -3.72 -4.72
CA ILE A 78 1.52 -4.95 -4.28
C ILE A 78 0.48 -6.06 -4.05
N ALA A 79 -0.65 -5.75 -3.40
CA ALA A 79 -1.77 -6.70 -3.29
C ALA A 79 -2.32 -7.12 -4.65
N ALA A 80 -2.41 -6.21 -5.62
CA ALA A 80 -2.89 -6.52 -6.97
C ALA A 80 -1.93 -7.43 -7.74
N ILE A 81 -0.62 -7.14 -7.68
CA ILE A 81 0.42 -7.92 -8.36
C ILE A 81 0.48 -9.34 -7.79
N LEU A 82 0.47 -9.47 -6.46
CA LEU A 82 0.60 -10.76 -5.79
C LEU A 82 -0.73 -11.53 -5.79
N GLY A 83 -1.83 -10.84 -5.53
CA GLY A 83 -3.15 -11.43 -5.27
C GLY A 83 -4.09 -11.49 -6.48
N GLY A 84 -3.79 -10.73 -7.54
CA GLY A 84 -4.66 -10.46 -8.68
C GLY A 84 -5.57 -9.24 -8.47
N SER A 85 -6.33 -8.86 -9.50
CA SER A 85 -7.20 -7.68 -9.50
C SER A 85 -8.19 -7.62 -8.32
N ARG A 86 -8.80 -8.76 -7.97
CA ARG A 86 -9.72 -8.84 -6.82
C ARG A 86 -9.03 -8.52 -5.49
N ALA A 87 -7.81 -9.00 -5.28
CA ALA A 87 -7.05 -8.73 -4.08
C ALA A 87 -6.66 -7.25 -3.97
N GLY A 88 -6.24 -6.67 -5.09
CA GLY A 88 -5.99 -5.23 -5.20
C GLY A 88 -7.24 -4.42 -4.86
N ALA A 89 -8.40 -4.79 -5.41
CA ALA A 89 -9.67 -4.11 -5.11
C ALA A 89 -10.03 -4.19 -3.62
N THR A 90 -9.92 -5.39 -3.01
CA THR A 90 -10.19 -5.57 -1.57
C THR A 90 -9.22 -4.73 -0.71
N ALA A 91 -7.93 -4.75 -1.05
CA ALA A 91 -6.92 -3.98 -0.33
C ALA A 91 -7.14 -2.47 -0.49
N GLY A 92 -7.51 -2.03 -1.69
CA GLY A 92 -7.86 -0.65 -2.00
C GLY A 92 -9.03 -0.14 -1.17
N LEU A 93 -10.12 -0.91 -1.08
CA LEU A 93 -11.29 -0.56 -0.28
C LEU A 93 -10.95 -0.46 1.21
N LEU A 94 -10.28 -1.48 1.77
CA LEU A 94 -9.91 -1.50 3.19
C LEU A 94 -8.94 -0.37 3.56
N ALA A 95 -7.94 -0.12 2.72
CA ALA A 95 -7.01 0.98 2.93
C ALA A 95 -7.68 2.35 2.75
N GLY A 96 -8.73 2.44 1.93
CA GLY A 96 -9.51 3.66 1.74
C GLY A 96 -10.35 4.00 2.94
N LEU A 97 -11.07 3.01 3.46
CA LEU A 97 -11.78 3.13 4.72
C LEU A 97 -10.82 3.54 5.84
N PHE A 98 -9.67 2.88 5.95
CA PHE A 98 -8.66 3.25 6.94
C PHE A 98 -8.19 4.70 6.80
N TYR A 99 -7.91 5.14 5.56
CA TYR A 99 -7.44 6.49 5.29
C TYR A 99 -8.43 7.56 5.79
N VAL A 100 -9.70 7.41 5.42
CA VAL A 100 -10.76 8.35 5.79
C VAL A 100 -10.96 8.39 7.32
N PHE A 101 -11.02 7.24 7.98
CA PHE A 101 -11.33 7.20 9.42
C PHE A 101 -10.14 7.47 10.34
N ARG A 102 -8.89 7.28 9.87
CA ARG A 102 -7.71 7.32 10.74
C ARG A 102 -6.59 8.26 10.34
N VAL A 103 -6.58 8.76 9.11
CA VAL A 103 -5.47 9.60 8.61
C VAL A 103 -5.96 10.98 8.22
N GLU A 104 -7.12 11.07 7.57
CA GLU A 104 -7.68 12.35 7.15
C GLU A 104 -9.16 12.47 7.55
N PRO A 105 -9.45 12.74 8.83
CA PRO A 105 -10.81 12.83 9.33
C PRO A 105 -11.60 14.01 8.74
N ASP A 106 -10.93 15.02 8.18
CA ASP A 106 -11.56 16.14 7.47
C ASP A 106 -11.92 15.79 6.00
N ALA A 107 -11.39 14.69 5.44
CA ALA A 107 -11.76 14.18 4.11
C ALA A 107 -12.98 13.22 4.15
N GLY A 108 -13.48 12.91 5.34
CA GLY A 108 -14.67 12.07 5.56
C GLY A 108 -15.90 12.92 5.88
N LEU A 109 -16.96 12.74 5.07
CA LEU A 109 -18.35 13.18 5.26
C LEU A 109 -18.60 13.98 6.56
N ARG A 110 -18.41 15.30 6.49
CA ARG A 110 -19.06 16.24 7.39
C ARG A 110 -20.36 16.72 6.76
#